data_AF-A0A858ST60-F1
#
_entry.id   AF-A0A858ST60-F1
#
_cell.length_a   1.000
_cell.length_b   1.000
_cell.length_c   1.000
_cell.angle_alpha   90.00
_cell.angle_beta   90.00
_cell.angle_gamma   90.00
#
_symmetry.space_group_name_H-M   'P 1'
#
loop_
_entity.id
_entity.type
_entity.pdbx_description
1 polymer ?
#
loop_
_entity_poly.entity_id
_entity_poly.type
_entity_poly.pdbx_seq_one_letter_code
_entity_poly.pdbx_strand_id
1 'polypeptide(L)'
;MDDDDDWLFDAAGAIREDLNYSDRLDVHRWTDHKEAIPFINNIYDRYFAGGYRNVTMKNLKVVVLDLFVKWKSDPNLKTSYSRNSNDYQVGSIYNELHISRKTIDVVDKLSEVGLVKTHMGFKDRRTGVGRISRMWPTRDLIKMFEEAAFSPFDIGSSPERVPIVLRNDEGEDIAFEINPEL
;
A
#
# COMPACT_ATOMS: atom_id res chain seq x y z
N MET A 1 -6.15 23.22 47.55
CA MET A 1 -6.89 23.84 46.42
C MET A 1 -5.94 23.61 45.28
N ASP A 2 -6.03 22.41 44.74
CA ASP A 2 -4.99 21.79 43.94
C ASP A 2 -5.61 21.53 42.57
N ASP A 3 -4.82 21.85 41.57
CA ASP A 3 -5.15 21.98 40.16
C ASP A 3 -5.54 20.64 39.52
N ASP A 4 -6.78 20.18 39.76
CA ASP A 4 -7.39 19.00 39.12
C ASP A 4 -8.22 19.37 37.88
N ASP A 5 -7.72 20.30 37.04
CA ASP A 5 -8.46 20.84 35.88
C ASP A 5 -7.62 20.92 34.59
N ASP A 6 -6.74 19.93 34.34
CA ASP A 6 -5.95 19.86 33.08
C ASP A 6 -6.07 18.51 32.35
N TRP A 7 -7.00 17.64 32.77
CA TRP A 7 -7.27 16.32 32.15
C TRP A 7 -8.57 16.28 31.33
N LEU A 8 -9.03 17.42 30.84
CA LEU A 8 -10.26 17.54 30.05
C LEU A 8 -10.04 18.25 28.70
N PHE A 9 -9.04 17.80 27.93
CA PHE A 9 -8.90 18.22 26.53
C PHE A 9 -9.11 17.06 25.55
N ASP A 10 -10.24 17.16 24.85
CA ASP A 10 -10.65 16.49 23.62
C ASP A 10 -11.08 15.02 23.68
N ALA A 11 -12.21 14.77 24.35
CA ALA A 11 -13.08 13.61 24.11
C ALA A 11 -13.88 13.69 22.78
N ALA A 12 -13.57 14.68 21.93
CA ALA A 12 -13.86 14.70 20.49
C ALA A 12 -12.55 14.60 19.67
N GLY A 13 -11.57 13.89 20.24
CA GLY A 13 -10.17 13.86 19.83
C GLY A 13 -9.95 13.41 18.40
N ALA A 14 -9.26 14.25 17.65
CA ALA A 14 -8.70 13.96 16.34
C ALA A 14 -8.13 12.54 16.28
N ILE A 15 -8.47 11.79 15.22
CA ILE A 15 -7.76 10.57 14.86
C ILE A 15 -6.28 10.94 14.75
N ARG A 16 -5.51 10.70 15.81
CA ARG A 16 -4.07 10.89 15.78
C ARG A 16 -3.59 9.87 14.77
N GLU A 17 -3.07 10.35 13.63
CA GLU A 17 -2.62 9.47 12.56
C GLU A 17 -1.52 8.55 13.09
N ASP A 18 -1.89 7.32 13.49
CA ASP A 18 -0.90 6.38 14.00
C ASP A 18 -0.09 5.84 12.81
N LEU A 19 1.05 6.49 12.56
CA LEU A 19 1.95 6.13 11.47
C LEU A 19 2.69 4.80 11.72
N ASN A 20 2.58 4.23 12.92
CA ASN A 20 3.17 2.93 13.24
C ASN A 20 2.22 1.77 12.88
N TYR A 21 0.92 2.02 12.80
CA TYR A 21 -0.05 1.06 12.25
C TYR A 21 -0.04 1.11 10.72
N SER A 22 0.96 0.44 10.13
CA SER A 22 1.18 0.41 8.69
C SER A 22 1.73 -0.93 8.21
N ASP A 23 1.36 -1.33 7.00
CA ASP A 23 1.92 -2.49 6.30
C ASP A 23 2.57 -2.07 4.97
N ARG A 24 3.57 -2.82 4.49
CA ARG A 24 4.32 -2.50 3.27
C ARG A 24 3.44 -2.62 2.03
N LEU A 25 3.62 -1.72 1.06
CA LEU A 25 2.99 -1.82 -0.26
C LEU A 25 3.20 -3.23 -0.82
N ASP A 26 2.10 -3.95 -1.02
CA ASP A 26 2.16 -5.29 -1.59
C ASP A 26 2.25 -5.18 -3.11
N VAL A 27 3.46 -5.40 -3.62
CA VAL A 27 3.71 -5.34 -5.06
C VAL A 27 2.96 -6.42 -5.82
N HIS A 28 2.56 -7.50 -5.13
CA HIS A 28 1.95 -8.69 -5.69
C HIS A 28 0.46 -8.59 -5.96
N ARG A 29 -0.16 -7.43 -5.74
CA ARG A 29 -1.58 -7.21 -6.02
C ARG A 29 -1.88 -7.29 -7.51
N TRP A 30 -2.68 -8.30 -7.87
CA TRP A 30 -3.11 -8.55 -9.24
C TRP A 30 -4.62 -8.77 -9.30
N THR A 31 -5.22 -8.41 -10.43
CA THR A 31 -6.63 -8.70 -10.74
C THR A 31 -6.82 -8.77 -12.25
N ASP A 32 -7.66 -9.68 -12.70
CA ASP A 32 -8.23 -9.79 -14.04
C ASP A 32 -9.73 -9.47 -14.05
N HIS A 33 -10.26 -8.99 -12.92
CA HIS A 33 -11.68 -8.71 -12.73
C HIS A 33 -12.17 -7.61 -13.68
N LYS A 34 -13.28 -7.90 -14.36
CA LYS A 34 -13.83 -7.07 -15.45
C LYS A 34 -14.30 -5.69 -14.99
N GLU A 35 -14.61 -5.49 -13.71
CA GLU A 35 -14.95 -4.20 -13.12
C GLU A 35 -13.74 -3.48 -12.50
N ALA A 36 -12.72 -4.20 -12.04
CA ALA A 36 -11.53 -3.59 -11.43
C ALA A 36 -10.64 -2.90 -12.48
N ILE A 37 -10.54 -3.48 -13.68
CA ILE A 37 -9.77 -2.91 -14.79
C ILE A 37 -10.34 -1.54 -15.23
N PRO A 38 -11.65 -1.41 -15.55
CA PRO A 38 -12.26 -0.11 -15.86
C PRO A 38 -12.14 0.91 -14.74
N PHE A 39 -12.25 0.49 -13.48
CA PHE A 39 -12.08 1.38 -12.33
C PHE A 39 -10.71 2.07 -12.34
N ILE A 40 -9.63 1.29 -12.50
CA ILE A 40 -8.27 1.82 -12.55
C ILE A 40 -8.06 2.66 -13.82
N ASN A 41 -8.58 2.21 -14.96
CA ASN A 41 -8.53 2.97 -16.21
C ASN A 41 -9.19 4.34 -16.06
N ASN A 42 -10.31 4.44 -15.34
CA ASN A 42 -10.99 5.71 -15.08
C ASN A 42 -10.10 6.69 -14.30
N ILE A 43 -9.43 6.23 -13.24
CA ILE A 43 -8.46 7.03 -12.48
C ILE A 43 -7.31 7.47 -13.40
N TYR A 44 -6.78 6.55 -14.20
CA TYR A 44 -5.71 6.85 -15.14
C TYR A 44 -6.12 7.95 -16.13
N ASP A 45 -7.24 7.75 -16.83
CA ASP A 45 -7.66 8.64 -17.92
C ASP A 45 -8.02 10.03 -17.38
N ARG A 46 -8.47 10.14 -16.13
CA ARG A 46 -8.78 11.42 -15.49
C ARG A 46 -7.54 12.19 -15.01
N TYR A 47 -6.52 11.52 -14.48
CA TYR A 47 -5.44 12.20 -13.75
C TYR A 47 -4.03 12.00 -14.31
N PHE A 48 -3.82 11.03 -15.21
CA PHE A 48 -2.51 10.61 -15.71
C PHE A 48 -2.36 10.72 -17.24
N ALA A 49 -3.24 11.46 -17.92
CA ALA A 49 -3.20 11.62 -19.38
C ALA A 49 -1.84 12.18 -19.85
N GLY A 50 -1.00 11.31 -20.45
CA GLY A 50 0.33 11.63 -20.98
C GLY A 50 1.42 10.59 -20.66
N GLY A 51 2.53 10.61 -21.41
CA GLY A 51 3.72 9.80 -21.13
C GLY A 51 3.62 8.30 -21.42
N TYR A 52 4.44 7.49 -20.73
CA TYR A 52 4.52 6.03 -20.90
C TYR A 52 3.36 5.32 -20.18
N ARG A 53 2.22 5.17 -20.88
CA ARG A 53 0.99 4.57 -20.34
C ARG A 53 1.22 3.25 -19.64
N ASN A 54 1.92 2.30 -20.28
CA ASN A 54 2.07 0.94 -19.75
C ASN A 54 2.79 0.92 -18.38
N VAL A 55 3.87 1.70 -18.24
CA VAL A 55 4.63 1.76 -16.98
C VAL A 55 3.79 2.43 -15.90
N THR A 56 3.19 3.58 -16.21
CA THR A 56 2.37 4.33 -15.24
C THR A 56 1.16 3.52 -14.80
N MET A 57 0.44 2.90 -15.74
CA MET A 57 -0.72 2.05 -15.48
C MET A 57 -0.37 0.86 -14.58
N LYS A 58 0.77 0.20 -14.84
CA LYS A 58 1.22 -0.93 -14.02
C LYS A 58 1.46 -0.53 -12.57
N ASN A 59 2.14 0.59 -12.34
CA ASN A 59 2.41 1.10 -10.98
C ASN A 59 1.11 1.61 -10.32
N LEU A 60 0.23 2.28 -11.07
CA LEU A 60 -1.08 2.75 -10.60
C LEU A 60 -1.97 1.59 -10.15
N LYS A 61 -2.04 0.52 -10.95
CA LYS A 61 -2.81 -0.69 -10.63
C LYS A 61 -2.42 -1.24 -9.27
N VAL A 62 -1.13 -1.43 -9.02
CA VAL A 62 -0.66 -1.97 -7.73
C VAL A 62 -1.00 -1.04 -6.57
N VAL A 63 -0.68 0.25 -6.69
CA VAL A 63 -0.94 1.23 -5.63
C VAL A 63 -2.41 1.29 -5.26
N VAL A 64 -3.29 1.39 -6.26
CA VAL A 64 -4.74 1.51 -6.04
C VAL A 64 -5.33 0.23 -5.47
N LEU A 65 -4.96 -0.94 -5.99
CA LEU A 65 -5.48 -2.22 -5.50
C LEU A 65 -5.00 -2.53 -4.08
N ASP A 66 -3.74 -2.26 -3.76
CA ASP A 66 -3.23 -2.47 -2.41
C ASP A 66 -3.92 -1.55 -1.39
N LEU A 67 -4.11 -0.27 -1.74
CA LEU A 67 -4.89 0.67 -0.91
C LEU A 67 -6.33 0.20 -0.72
N PHE A 68 -6.98 -0.29 -1.78
CA PHE A 68 -8.35 -0.80 -1.71
C PHE A 68 -8.45 -2.00 -0.76
N VAL A 69 -7.57 -3.00 -0.91
CA VAL A 69 -7.60 -4.21 -0.07
C VAL A 69 -7.33 -3.84 1.40
N LYS A 70 -6.32 -3.00 1.66
CA LYS A 70 -5.98 -2.61 3.03
C LYS A 70 -7.07 -1.79 3.68
N TRP A 71 -7.64 -0.81 2.98
CA TRP A 71 -8.76 -0.02 3.50
C TRP A 71 -9.98 -0.89 3.79
N LYS A 72 -10.30 -1.86 2.92
CA LYS A 72 -11.37 -2.82 3.16
C LYS A 72 -11.12 -3.74 4.35
N SER A 73 -9.86 -4.08 4.63
CA SER A 73 -9.47 -4.91 5.77
C SER A 73 -9.50 -4.13 7.08
N ASP A 74 -8.87 -2.96 7.12
CA ASP A 74 -8.87 -2.04 8.25
C ASP A 74 -8.67 -0.59 7.73
N PRO A 75 -9.67 0.30 7.88
CA PRO A 75 -9.58 1.69 7.45
C PRO A 75 -8.45 2.51 8.09
N ASN A 76 -7.91 2.08 9.23
CA ASN A 76 -6.82 2.75 9.93
C ASN A 76 -5.44 2.30 9.43
N LEU A 77 -5.36 1.17 8.73
CA LEU A 77 -4.11 0.58 8.26
C LEU A 77 -3.52 1.41 7.12
N LYS A 78 -2.32 1.95 7.36
CA LYS A 78 -1.60 2.73 6.36
C LYS A 78 -0.75 1.83 5.48
N THR A 79 -0.47 2.28 4.27
CA THR A 79 0.48 1.62 3.38
C THR A 79 1.83 2.31 3.44
N SER A 80 2.88 1.58 3.80
CA SER A 80 4.26 2.08 3.77
C SER A 80 4.90 1.81 2.41
N TYR A 81 5.63 2.78 1.87
CA TYR A 81 6.31 2.66 0.58
C TYR A 81 7.64 3.41 0.60
N SER A 82 8.63 2.90 -0.14
CA SER A 82 9.91 3.59 -0.25
C SER A 82 9.83 4.76 -1.22
N ARG A 83 10.50 5.86 -0.85
CA ARG A 83 10.77 7.01 -1.73
C ARG A 83 12.20 7.02 -2.26
N ASN A 84 13.01 6.03 -1.91
CA ASN A 84 14.36 5.88 -2.41
C ASN A 84 14.32 5.10 -3.73
N SER A 85 14.84 5.69 -4.81
CA SER A 85 14.87 5.05 -6.13
C SER A 85 15.67 3.74 -6.16
N ASN A 86 16.69 3.61 -5.29
CA ASN A 86 17.50 2.40 -5.21
C ASN A 86 16.72 1.19 -4.70
N ASP A 87 15.63 1.41 -3.95
CA ASP A 87 14.80 0.33 -3.42
C ASP A 87 13.93 -0.31 -4.53
N TYR A 88 13.95 0.21 -5.76
CA TYR A 88 13.22 -0.30 -6.93
C TYR A 88 14.14 -0.91 -8.00
N GLN A 89 15.42 -1.14 -7.68
CA GLN A 89 16.39 -1.76 -8.59
C GLN A 89 16.09 -3.24 -8.83
N VAL A 90 16.61 -3.80 -9.92
CA VAL A 90 16.47 -5.23 -10.25
C VAL A 90 16.94 -6.09 -9.07
N GLY A 91 16.12 -7.06 -8.66
CA GLY A 91 16.38 -7.92 -7.51
C GLY A 91 15.96 -7.33 -6.15
N SER A 92 15.43 -6.10 -6.12
CA SER A 92 14.76 -5.58 -4.92
C SER A 92 13.34 -6.15 -4.79
N ILE A 93 12.83 -6.16 -3.55
CA ILE A 93 11.45 -6.57 -3.25
C ILE A 93 10.44 -5.78 -4.08
N TYR A 94 10.68 -4.48 -4.28
CA TYR A 94 9.77 -3.69 -5.10
C TYR A 94 9.89 -4.03 -6.60
N ASN A 95 11.00 -4.56 -7.08
CA ASN A 95 11.16 -4.90 -8.50
C ASN A 95 10.63 -6.29 -8.88
N GLU A 96 10.21 -7.12 -7.92
CA GLU A 96 9.77 -8.50 -8.17
C GLU A 96 8.67 -8.62 -9.23
N LEU A 97 7.80 -7.61 -9.37
CA LEU A 97 6.80 -7.54 -10.44
C LEU A 97 7.06 -6.42 -11.43
N HIS A 98 8.31 -6.06 -11.66
CA HIS A 98 8.73 -4.91 -12.46
C HIS A 98 8.02 -3.60 -12.08
N ILE A 99 7.70 -3.45 -10.79
CA ILE A 99 7.32 -2.15 -10.26
C ILE A 99 8.59 -1.31 -10.20
N SER A 100 8.49 -0.11 -10.74
CA SER A 100 9.65 0.75 -10.93
C SER A 100 9.56 1.95 -10.01
N ARG A 101 10.61 2.77 -9.99
CA ARG A 101 10.61 4.06 -9.30
C ARG A 101 9.41 4.96 -9.68
N LYS A 102 8.73 4.67 -10.80
CA LYS A 102 7.50 5.33 -11.23
C LYS A 102 6.38 5.24 -10.20
N THR A 103 6.42 4.28 -9.27
CA THR A 103 5.51 4.24 -8.12
C THR A 103 5.55 5.54 -7.31
N ILE A 104 6.73 6.14 -7.13
CA ILE A 104 6.86 7.41 -6.41
C ILE A 104 6.10 8.51 -7.16
N ASP A 105 6.33 8.64 -8.47
CA ASP A 105 5.62 9.61 -9.33
C ASP A 105 4.09 9.40 -9.29
N VAL A 106 3.64 8.14 -9.30
CA VAL A 106 2.22 7.80 -9.22
C VAL A 106 1.62 8.23 -7.89
N VAL A 107 2.28 7.91 -6.77
CA VAL A 107 1.81 8.29 -5.44
C VAL A 107 1.82 9.81 -5.27
N ASP A 108 2.85 10.50 -5.76
CA ASP A 108 2.92 11.96 -5.75
C ASP A 108 1.78 12.57 -6.55
N LYS A 109 1.47 12.02 -7.74
CA LYS A 109 0.35 12.51 -8.56
C LYS A 109 -1.01 12.24 -7.91
N LEU A 110 -1.21 11.05 -7.33
CA LEU A 110 -2.44 10.74 -6.57
C LEU A 110 -2.60 11.68 -5.37
N SER A 111 -1.50 12.08 -4.73
CA SER A 111 -1.51 13.04 -3.64
C SER A 111 -1.82 14.46 -4.11
N GLU A 112 -1.27 14.88 -5.25
CA GLU A 112 -1.52 16.17 -5.88
C GLU A 112 -3.00 16.35 -6.25
N VAL A 113 -3.64 15.30 -6.78
CA VAL A 113 -5.06 15.33 -7.19
C VAL A 113 -6.02 15.04 -6.04
N GLY A 114 -5.52 14.88 -4.81
CA GLY A 114 -6.33 14.73 -3.61
C GLY A 114 -6.93 13.34 -3.39
N LEU A 115 -6.49 12.29 -4.10
CA LEU A 115 -6.96 10.92 -3.91
C LEU A 115 -6.21 10.18 -2.80
N VAL A 116 -4.96 10.53 -2.56
CA VAL A 116 -4.11 9.88 -1.56
C VAL A 116 -3.53 10.92 -0.62
N LYS A 117 -3.53 10.65 0.68
CA LYS A 117 -2.76 11.44 1.65
C LYS A 117 -1.44 10.71 1.93
N THR A 118 -0.36 11.47 2.05
CA THR A 118 0.96 10.92 2.33
C THR A 118 1.58 11.55 3.58
N HIS A 119 2.40 10.77 4.28
CA HIS A 119 3.29 11.26 5.31
C HIS A 119 4.73 10.88 4.94
N MET A 120 5.58 11.89 4.82
CA MET A 120 6.97 11.71 4.44
C MET A 120 7.76 10.98 5.53
N GLY A 121 8.53 9.99 5.11
CA GLY A 121 9.52 9.33 5.95
C GLY A 121 10.70 10.25 6.25
N PHE A 122 11.52 9.86 7.22
CA PHE A 122 12.78 10.54 7.53
C PHE A 122 13.86 9.54 7.90
N LYS A 123 15.12 9.98 7.84
CA LYS A 123 16.27 9.22 8.35
C LYS A 123 17.17 10.17 9.12
N ASP A 124 17.14 10.06 10.43
CA ASP A 124 18.05 10.80 11.31
C ASP A 124 19.41 10.10 11.30
N ARG A 125 20.41 10.80 10.75
CA ARG A 125 21.79 10.27 10.64
C ARG A 125 22.52 10.22 11.98
N ARG A 126 22.11 11.02 12.96
CA ARG A 126 22.75 11.10 14.28
C ARG A 126 22.31 9.94 15.18
N THR A 127 21.03 9.61 15.15
CA THR A 127 20.44 8.53 15.97
C THR A 127 20.34 7.20 15.23
N GLY A 128 20.48 7.21 13.90
CA GLY A 128 20.25 6.03 13.05
C GLY A 128 18.77 5.69 12.85
N VAL A 129 17.86 6.42 13.50
CA VAL A 129 16.42 6.16 13.43
C VAL A 129 15.87 6.59 12.08
N GLY A 130 15.21 5.66 11.39
CA GLY A 130 14.55 5.89 10.11
C GLY A 130 13.09 5.48 10.15
N ARG A 131 12.27 6.19 9.38
CA ARG A 131 10.86 5.88 9.16
C ARG A 131 10.56 5.98 7.67
N ILE A 132 9.90 4.96 7.12
CA ILE A 132 9.51 4.88 5.70
C ILE A 132 8.32 5.83 5.42
N SER A 133 8.03 6.18 4.16
CA SER A 133 6.86 7.05 3.87
C SER A 133 5.57 6.26 3.94
N ARG A 134 4.47 6.90 4.37
CA ARG A 134 3.15 6.27 4.53
C ARG A 134 2.16 6.93 3.60
N MET A 135 1.17 6.17 3.14
CA MET A 135 0.06 6.64 2.33
C MET A 135 -1.24 5.95 2.72
N TRP A 136 -2.36 6.63 2.53
CA TRP A 136 -3.71 6.10 2.76
C TRP A 136 -4.71 6.87 1.87
N PRO A 137 -5.87 6.27 1.53
CA PRO A 137 -6.84 6.92 0.66
C PRO A 137 -7.48 8.13 1.37
N THR A 138 -7.78 9.18 0.61
CA THR A 138 -8.61 10.29 1.10
C THR A 138 -10.09 9.92 1.02
N ARG A 139 -10.96 10.80 1.51
CA ARG A 139 -12.43 10.63 1.37
C ARG A 139 -12.87 10.44 -0.08
N ASP A 140 -12.22 11.11 -1.03
CA ASP A 140 -12.59 11.03 -2.45
C ASP A 140 -12.28 9.64 -3.02
N LEU A 141 -11.10 9.09 -2.72
CA LEU A 141 -10.75 7.75 -3.15
C LEU A 141 -11.55 6.68 -2.40
N ILE A 142 -11.84 6.88 -1.11
CA ILE A 142 -12.72 6.00 -0.33
C ILE A 142 -14.12 5.93 -0.97
N LYS A 143 -14.70 7.07 -1.34
CA LYS A 143 -16.00 7.10 -2.01
C LYS A 143 -15.97 6.30 -3.32
N MET A 144 -14.89 6.43 -4.10
CA MET A 144 -14.68 5.62 -5.29
C MET A 144 -14.59 4.12 -4.96
N PHE A 145 -13.95 3.75 -3.84
CA PHE A 145 -13.87 2.36 -3.37
C PHE A 145 -15.22 1.81 -2.88
N GLU A 146 -16.07 2.63 -2.27
CA GLU A 146 -17.41 2.24 -1.84
C GLU A 146 -18.33 1.98 -3.03
N GLU A 147 -18.17 2.74 -4.11
CA GLU A 147 -18.91 2.59 -5.37
C GLU A 147 -18.35 1.47 -6.27
N ALA A 148 -17.23 0.86 -5.89
CA ALA A 148 -16.58 -0.18 -6.69
C ALA A 148 -17.42 -1.46 -6.72
N ALA A 149 -17.65 -1.98 -7.94
CA ALA A 149 -18.38 -3.22 -8.18
C ALA A 149 -17.50 -4.48 -8.11
N PHE A 150 -16.48 -4.47 -7.25
CA PHE A 150 -15.59 -5.60 -6.99
C PHE A 150 -15.21 -5.68 -5.50
N SER A 151 -14.79 -6.85 -5.07
CA SER A 151 -14.47 -7.22 -3.69
C SER A 151 -12.96 -7.40 -3.51
N PRO A 152 -12.42 -7.29 -2.27
CA PRO A 152 -11.05 -7.69 -1.98
C PRO A 152 -10.71 -9.14 -2.41
N PHE A 153 -11.71 -10.03 -2.46
CA PHE A 153 -11.53 -11.41 -2.91
C PHE A 153 -11.30 -11.54 -4.42
N ASP A 154 -11.63 -10.50 -5.20
CA ASP A 154 -11.37 -10.44 -6.64
C ASP A 154 -9.94 -9.94 -6.94
N ILE A 155 -9.13 -9.74 -5.89
CA ILE A 155 -7.74 -9.26 -5.97
C ILE A 155 -6.82 -10.33 -5.40
N GLY A 156 -6.20 -11.06 -6.32
CA GLY A 156 -5.25 -12.13 -6.01
C GLY A 156 -3.82 -11.64 -5.80
N SER A 157 -2.94 -12.63 -5.61
CA SER A 157 -1.50 -12.45 -5.75
C SER A 157 -1.05 -12.84 -7.17
N SER A 158 -0.04 -12.14 -7.70
CA SER A 158 0.57 -12.52 -8.98
C SER A 158 1.11 -13.96 -8.95
N PRO A 159 0.98 -14.73 -10.03
CA PRO A 159 1.58 -16.07 -10.15
C PRO A 159 3.11 -16.06 -10.15
N GLU A 160 3.74 -14.91 -10.39
CA GLU A 160 5.20 -14.73 -10.31
C GLU A 160 5.71 -14.58 -8.86
N ARG A 161 4.80 -14.51 -7.87
CA ARG A 161 5.17 -14.43 -6.46
C ARG A 161 5.87 -15.72 -6.04
N VAL A 162 7.12 -15.59 -5.57
CA VAL A 162 7.87 -16.73 -5.03
C VAL A 162 7.11 -17.29 -3.81
N PRO A 163 6.86 -18.62 -3.75
CA PRO A 163 6.20 -19.23 -2.61
C PRO A 163 7.05 -19.07 -1.35
N ILE A 164 6.39 -19.03 -0.19
CA ILE A 164 7.08 -19.17 1.09
C ILE A 164 7.60 -20.60 1.16
N VAL A 165 8.92 -20.76 1.27
CA VAL A 165 9.56 -22.05 1.46
C VAL A 165 9.81 -22.22 2.96
N LEU A 166 9.14 -23.21 3.55
CA LEU A 166 9.43 -23.62 4.91
C LEU A 166 10.78 -24.34 4.92
N ARG A 167 11.64 -23.95 5.85
CA ARG A 167 12.95 -24.57 6.06
C ARG A 167 13.05 -25.08 7.49
N ASN A 168 13.67 -26.24 7.67
CA ASN A 168 14.00 -26.76 9.00
C ASN A 168 15.16 -25.96 9.63
N ASP A 169 15.50 -26.31 10.88
CA ASP A 169 16.60 -25.67 11.63
C ASP A 169 17.98 -25.88 10.97
N GLU A 170 18.10 -26.85 10.07
CA GLU A 170 19.30 -27.18 9.29
C GLU A 170 19.36 -26.43 7.95
N GLY A 171 18.32 -25.66 7.62
CA GLY A 171 18.22 -24.84 6.41
C GLY A 171 17.73 -25.59 5.17
N GLU A 172 17.25 -26.83 5.33
CA GLU A 172 16.70 -27.67 4.27
C GLU A 172 15.22 -27.39 4.04
N ASP A 173 14.78 -27.39 2.79
CA ASP A 173 13.40 -27.15 2.41
C ASP A 173 12.51 -28.33 2.88
N ILE A 174 11.45 -28.04 3.63
CA ILE A 174 10.49 -29.04 4.10
C ILE A 174 9.17 -28.94 3.34
N ALA A 175 8.56 -30.08 3.04
CA ALA A 175 7.24 -30.14 2.44
C ALA A 175 6.17 -29.67 3.45
N PHE A 176 5.19 -28.90 2.97
CA PHE A 176 4.04 -28.57 3.78
C PHE A 176 3.10 -29.78 3.83
N GLU A 177 3.06 -30.47 4.96
CA GLU A 177 2.09 -31.53 5.22
C GLU A 177 0.85 -30.91 5.87
N ILE A 178 -0.31 -31.03 5.20
CA ILE A 178 -1.59 -30.67 5.78
C ILE A 178 -1.87 -31.67 6.90
N ASN A 179 -1.88 -31.21 8.15
CA ASN A 179 -2.37 -32.04 9.25
C ASN A 179 -3.89 -32.24 9.07
N PRO A 180 -4.37 -33.46 8.81
CA PRO A 180 -5.79 -33.70 8.56
C PRO A 180 -6.67 -33.59 9.81
N GLU A 181 -6.11 -33.36 11.00
CA GLU A 181 -6.85 -33.28 12.27
C GLU A 181 -7.27 -31.86 12.71
N LEU A 182 -7.22 -30.87 11.81
CA LEU A 182 -7.69 -29.50 12.06
C LEU A 182 -8.99 -29.17 11.33
#